data_AF-A0A258KJM6-F1
#
_entry.id   AF-A0A258KJM6-F1
#
_cell.length_a   1.000
_cell.length_b   1.000
_cell.length_c   1.000
_cell.angle_alpha   90.00
_cell.angle_beta   90.00
_cell.angle_gamma   90.00
#
_symmetry.space_group_name_H-M   'P 1'
#
loop_
_entity.id
_entity.type
_entity.pdbx_description
1 polymer ?
#
loop_
_entity_poly.entity_id
_entity_poly.type
_entity_poly.pdbx_seq_one_letter_code
_entity_poly.pdbx_strand_id
1 'polypeptide(L)'
;MSCLKLICLFVILNLSFEAQSTYAQKRPNILLIMTDDQGVGDIGLHNNDVLKTPNMDAIAKQGAEFKQFIVNFNCSPTRASMLTGRDNYRTGVVGVTET
;
A
#
# COMPACT_ATOMS: atom_id res chain seq x y z
N MET A 1 42.06 29.36 15.23
CA MET A 1 40.79 29.95 14.73
C MET A 1 40.46 29.56 13.27
N SER A 2 41.40 29.04 12.46
CA SER A 2 41.11 28.59 11.08
C SER A 2 40.58 27.15 10.99
N CYS A 3 40.99 26.26 11.89
CA CYS A 3 40.64 24.83 11.83
C CYS A 3 39.14 24.57 12.09
N LEU A 4 38.52 25.31 13.02
CA LEU A 4 37.08 25.19 13.32
C LEU A 4 36.19 25.62 12.14
N LYS A 5 36.63 26.62 11.35
CA LYS A 5 35.94 27.05 10.12
C LYS A 5 35.97 25.97 9.03
N LEU A 6 37.09 25.24 8.92
CA LEU A 6 37.24 24.14 7.95
C LEU A 6 36.35 22.95 8.31
N ILE A 7 36.25 22.60 9.60
CA ILE A 7 35.38 21.52 10.06
C ILE A 7 33.91 21.88 9.82
N CYS A 8 33.47 23.11 10.17
CA CYS A 8 32.11 23.54 9.88
C CYS A 8 31.79 23.56 8.38
N LEU A 9 32.73 24.01 7.53
CA LEU A 9 32.54 24.00 6.07
C LEU A 9 32.41 22.56 5.53
N PHE A 10 33.21 21.63 6.04
CA PHE A 10 33.15 20.22 5.67
C PHE A 10 31.83 19.57 6.11
N VAL A 11 31.34 19.86 7.31
CA VAL A 11 30.03 19.38 7.80
C VAL A 11 28.88 19.93 6.95
N ILE A 12 28.90 21.23 6.59
CA ILE A 12 27.87 21.85 5.75
C ILE A 12 27.87 21.27 4.32
N LEU A 13 29.05 20.98 3.77
CA LEU A 13 29.20 20.33 2.46
C LEU A 13 28.64 18.90 2.44
N ASN A 14 28.83 18.13 3.52
CA ASN A 14 28.28 16.77 3.63
C ASN A 14 26.75 16.78 3.82
N LEU A 15 26.18 17.73 4.58
CA LEU A 15 24.72 17.86 4.72
C LEU A 15 24.01 18.21 3.39
N SER A 16 24.71 18.85 2.46
CA SER A 16 24.13 19.25 1.17
C SER A 16 24.09 18.11 0.15
N PHE A 17 24.87 17.03 0.37
CA PHE A 17 24.96 15.90 -0.56
C PHE A 17 23.82 14.87 -0.39
N GLU A 18 23.16 14.86 0.77
CA GLU A 18 22.07 13.92 1.08
C GLU A 18 20.69 14.36 0.56
N ALA A 19 20.58 15.59 0.04
CA ALA A 19 19.33 16.15 -0.49
C ALA A 19 19.07 15.78 -1.97
N GLN A 20 19.56 14.63 -2.43
CA GLN A 20 19.22 14.14 -3.76
C GLN A 20 17.81 13.54 -3.69
N SER A 21 16.80 14.41 -3.82
CA SER A 21 15.40 14.00 -3.95
C SER A 21 15.32 13.02 -5.12
N THR A 22 15.05 11.75 -4.82
CA THR A 22 14.63 10.79 -5.85
C THR A 22 13.35 11.33 -6.44
N TYR A 23 13.44 11.95 -7.62
CA TYR A 23 12.25 12.37 -8.34
C TYR A 23 11.41 11.12 -8.55
N ALA A 24 10.24 11.08 -7.91
CA ALA A 24 9.26 10.04 -8.17
C ALA A 24 9.02 9.99 -9.69
N GLN A 25 8.96 8.79 -10.27
CA GLN A 25 8.68 8.67 -11.69
C GLN A 25 7.42 9.48 -12.02
N LYS A 26 7.50 10.32 -13.06
CA LYS A 26 6.37 11.18 -13.48
C LYS A 26 5.09 10.37 -13.71
N ARG A 27 5.23 9.08 -14.04
CA ARG A 27 4.17 8.09 -14.13
C ARG A 27 4.67 6.80 -13.45
N PRO A 28 4.33 6.57 -12.16
CA PRO A 28 4.71 5.33 -11.50
C PRO A 28 3.94 4.15 -12.11
N ASN A 29 4.54 2.97 -12.07
CA ASN A 29 3.82 1.73 -12.35
C ASN A 29 2.87 1.42 -11.19
N ILE A 30 1.64 1.01 -11.50
CA ILE A 30 0.64 0.62 -10.50
C ILE A 30 0.45 -0.89 -10.60
N LEU A 31 0.72 -1.61 -9.50
CA LEU A 31 0.43 -3.03 -9.37
C LEU A 31 -0.74 -3.21 -8.40
N LEU A 32 -1.84 -3.75 -8.89
CA LEU A 32 -3.03 -4.03 -8.11
C LEU A 32 -3.13 -5.53 -7.84
N ILE A 33 -3.07 -5.93 -6.57
CA ILE A 33 -3.19 -7.32 -6.12
C ILE A 33 -4.45 -7.42 -5.28
N MET A 34 -5.35 -8.34 -5.64
CA MET A 34 -6.58 -8.61 -4.89
C MET A 34 -6.75 -10.12 -4.76
N THR A 35 -6.94 -10.58 -3.53
CA THR A 35 -7.24 -11.97 -3.19
C THR A 35 -8.76 -12.19 -3.17
N ASP A 36 -9.18 -13.45 -3.38
CA ASP A 36 -10.59 -13.84 -3.25
C ASP A 36 -10.84 -14.41 -1.85
N ASP A 37 -11.97 -14.06 -1.26
CA ASP A 37 -12.46 -14.57 0.03
C ASP A 37 -11.51 -14.49 1.23
N GLN A 38 -10.45 -13.66 1.13
CA GLN A 38 -9.50 -13.51 2.24
C GLN A 38 -10.12 -12.71 3.39
N GLY A 39 -10.18 -13.33 4.56
CA GLY A 39 -10.62 -12.68 5.78
C GLY A 39 -9.56 -11.76 6.36
N VAL A 40 -10.00 -10.76 7.14
CA VAL A 40 -9.09 -9.87 7.89
C VAL A 40 -8.20 -10.70 8.83
N GLY A 41 -8.74 -11.77 9.44
CA GLY A 41 -7.97 -12.65 10.32
C GLY A 41 -6.90 -13.49 9.63
N ASP A 42 -6.86 -13.57 8.30
CA ASP A 42 -5.95 -14.47 7.58
C ASP A 42 -4.54 -13.91 7.37
N ILE A 43 -4.28 -12.68 7.84
CA ILE A 43 -2.99 -12.00 7.72
C ILE A 43 -2.23 -12.13 9.04
N GLY A 44 -0.96 -12.56 8.97
CA GLY A 44 -0.08 -12.72 10.13
C GLY A 44 0.04 -11.44 10.97
N LEU A 45 0.14 -10.27 10.32
CA LEU A 45 0.13 -8.96 10.97
C LEU A 45 -1.11 -8.70 11.86
N HIS A 46 -2.24 -9.36 11.60
CA HIS A 46 -3.49 -9.19 12.34
C HIS A 46 -3.63 -10.16 13.52
N ASN A 47 -2.51 -10.51 14.16
CA ASN A 47 -2.41 -11.46 15.28
C ASN A 47 -2.82 -12.90 14.90
N ASN A 48 -2.53 -13.33 13.67
CA ASN A 48 -2.69 -14.72 13.29
C ASN A 48 -1.39 -15.50 13.55
N ASP A 49 -1.40 -16.33 14.60
CA ASP A 49 -0.22 -17.12 14.99
C ASP A 49 -0.01 -18.39 14.15
N VAL A 50 -0.99 -18.76 13.33
CA VAL A 50 -0.97 -19.99 12.52
C VAL A 50 -0.53 -19.70 11.09
N LEU A 51 -1.15 -18.71 10.44
CA LEU A 51 -0.87 -18.34 9.06
C LEU A 51 0.31 -17.38 8.99
N LYS A 52 1.30 -17.73 8.16
CA LYS A 52 2.52 -16.95 7.96
C LYS A 52 2.45 -16.23 6.62
N THR A 53 2.34 -14.90 6.65
CA THR A 53 2.23 -14.04 5.45
C THR A 53 3.41 -13.08 5.31
N PRO A 54 4.68 -13.54 5.33
CA PRO A 54 5.85 -12.66 5.48
C PRO A 54 5.97 -11.59 4.38
N ASN A 55 5.54 -11.90 3.14
CA ASN A 55 5.57 -10.95 2.04
C ASN A 55 4.49 -9.85 2.18
N MET A 56 3.28 -10.21 2.62
CA MET A 56 2.21 -9.22 2.87
C MET A 56 2.57 -8.35 4.08
N ASP A 57 3.11 -8.96 5.13
CA ASP A 57 3.54 -8.25 6.33
C ASP A 57 4.67 -7.25 6.02
N ALA A 58 5.58 -7.62 5.12
CA ALA A 58 6.64 -6.73 4.65
C ALA A 58 6.08 -5.54 3.86
N ILE A 59 5.11 -5.77 2.97
CA ILE A 59 4.43 -4.71 2.21
C ILE A 59 3.72 -3.74 3.16
N ALA A 60 2.98 -4.25 4.15
CA ALA A 60 2.27 -3.42 5.13
C ALA A 60 3.24 -2.58 5.98
N LYS A 61 4.35 -3.15 6.45
CA LYS A 61 5.37 -2.43 7.26
C LYS A 61 6.12 -1.35 6.49
N GLN A 62 6.25 -1.49 5.17
CA GLN A 62 6.92 -0.52 4.30
C GLN A 62 5.95 0.51 3.70
N GLY A 63 4.64 0.35 3.94
CA GLY A 63 3.59 1.15 3.33
C GLY A 63 2.59 1.68 4.35
N ALA A 64 1.33 1.72 3.94
CA ALA A 64 0.20 2.10 4.77
C ALA A 64 -0.82 0.97 4.79
N GLU A 65 -1.46 0.77 5.95
CA GLU A 65 -2.48 -0.24 6.17
C GLU A 65 -3.83 0.43 6.48
N PHE A 66 -4.89 -0.03 5.81
CA PHE A 66 -6.25 0.41 6.09
C PHE A 66 -6.94 -0.60 7.03
N LYS A 67 -7.08 -0.25 8.30
CA LYS A 67 -7.77 -1.10 9.30
C LYS A 67 -9.28 -1.25 9.06
N GLN A 68 -9.86 -0.36 8.26
CA GLN A 68 -11.29 -0.35 7.91
C GLN A 68 -11.46 -0.22 6.40
N PHE A 69 -11.18 -1.30 5.68
CA PHE A 69 -11.44 -1.43 4.26
C PHE A 69 -12.67 -2.34 4.05
N ILE A 70 -13.79 -1.76 3.63
CA ILE A 70 -15.07 -2.47 3.53
C ILE A 70 -15.40 -2.73 2.06
N VAL A 71 -15.82 -3.95 1.76
CA VAL A 71 -16.16 -4.42 0.41
C VAL A 71 -17.65 -4.75 0.29
N ASN A 72 -18.13 -5.00 -0.94
CA ASN A 72 -19.48 -5.48 -1.16
C ASN A 72 -19.59 -6.96 -0.76
N PHE A 73 -20.81 -7.42 -0.50
CA PHE A 73 -21.08 -8.77 0.02
C PHE A 73 -20.59 -9.92 -0.89
N ASN A 74 -20.57 -9.71 -2.22
CA ASN A 74 -20.21 -10.73 -3.20
C ASN A 74 -19.01 -10.31 -4.07
N CYS A 75 -18.35 -11.31 -4.67
CA CYS A 75 -17.17 -11.14 -5.50
C CYS A 75 -17.39 -10.23 -6.73
N SER A 76 -18.45 -10.49 -7.52
CA SER A 76 -18.76 -9.71 -8.72
C SER A 76 -19.09 -8.23 -8.40
N PRO A 77 -19.97 -7.92 -7.44
CA PRO A 77 -20.19 -6.54 -7.00
C PRO A 77 -18.92 -5.83 -6.51
N THR A 78 -18.08 -6.48 -5.71
CA THR A 78 -16.81 -5.90 -5.22
C THR A 78 -15.87 -5.55 -6.37
N ARG A 79 -15.67 -6.48 -7.31
CA ARG A 79 -14.84 -6.26 -8.51
C ARG A 79 -15.42 -5.15 -9.39
N ALA A 80 -16.73 -5.09 -9.56
CA ALA A 80 -17.37 -4.05 -10.35
C ALA A 80 -17.14 -2.66 -9.75
N SER A 81 -17.28 -2.51 -8.43
CA SER A 81 -16.98 -1.24 -7.75
C SER A 81 -15.52 -0.85 -7.82
N MET A 82 -14.61 -1.81 -7.65
CA MET A 82 -13.17 -1.60 -7.76
C MET A 82 -12.74 -1.11 -9.15
N LEU A 83 -13.21 -1.77 -10.21
CA LEU A 83 -12.78 -1.48 -11.58
C LEU A 83 -13.37 -0.18 -12.14
N THR A 84 -14.55 0.21 -11.67
CA THR A 84 -15.27 1.39 -12.20
C THR A 84 -15.18 2.62 -11.30
N GLY A 85 -14.78 2.46 -10.04
CA GLY A 85 -14.85 3.52 -9.03
C GLY A 85 -16.29 3.95 -8.70
N ARG A 86 -17.29 3.08 -8.95
CA ARG A 86 -18.71 3.37 -8.75
C ARG A 86 -19.34 2.34 -7.82
N ASP A 87 -20.38 2.77 -7.13
CA ASP A 87 -21.25 1.86 -6.39
C ASP A 87 -21.82 0.76 -7.32
N ASN A 88 -21.92 -0.48 -6.82
CA ASN A 88 -22.28 -1.64 -7.63
C ASN A 88 -23.71 -1.57 -8.18
N TYR A 89 -24.63 -0.88 -7.51
CA TYR A 89 -25.96 -0.61 -8.08
C TYR A 89 -25.88 0.27 -9.33
N ARG A 90 -24.86 1.14 -9.42
CA ARG A 90 -24.65 2.01 -10.58
C ARG A 90 -23.93 1.33 -11.74
N THR A 91 -23.42 0.11 -11.55
CA THR A 91 -22.78 -0.69 -12.60
C THR A 91 -23.70 -1.80 -13.12
N GLY A 92 -24.81 -2.09 -12.43
CA GLY A 92 -25.72 -3.18 -12.74
C GLY A 92 -25.25 -4.55 -12.22
N VAL A 93 -24.06 -4.63 -11.60
CA VAL A 93 -23.52 -5.86 -11.04
C VAL A 93 -23.93 -5.96 -9.57
N VAL A 94 -25.12 -6.48 -9.32
CA VAL A 94 -25.73 -6.54 -7.97
C VAL A 94 -25.60 -7.90 -7.30
N GLY A 95 -25.12 -8.91 -8.00
CA GLY A 95 -25.03 -10.27 -7.47
C GLY A 95 -24.09 -11.17 -8.27
N VAL A 96 -24.16 -12.45 -7.95
CA VAL A 96 -23.48 -13.54 -8.66
C VAL A 96 -24.55 -14.51 -9.16
N THR A 97 -24.20 -15.40 -10.09
CA THR A 97 -25.12 -16.45 -10.51
C THR A 97 -25.41 -17.36 -9.33
N GLU A 98 -26.69 -17.44 -8.93
CA GLU A 98 -27.15 -18.43 -7.95
C GLU A 98 -27.45 -19.73 -8.70
N THR A 99 -26.69 -20.78 -8.38
CA THR A 99 -26.87 -22.15 -8.88
C THR A 99 -27.70 -22.97 -7.92
#